data_AF-C0ZX75-F1
#
_entry.id   AF-C0ZX75-F1
#
_cell.length_a   1.000
_cell.length_b   1.000
_cell.length_c   1.000
_cell.angle_alpha   90.00
_cell.angle_beta   90.00
_cell.angle_gamma   90.00
#
_symmetry.space_group_name_H-M   'P 1'
#
loop_
_entity.id
_entity.type
_entity.pdbx_description
1 polymer ?
#
loop_
_entity_poly.entity_id
_entity_poly.type
_entity_poly.pdbx_seq_one_letter_code
_entity_poly.pdbx_strand_id
1 'polypeptide(L)'
;MSGDVMTFRTVYGNTRSENGWRMCNRDACERIYIPGADNQFLAAMIVRSGPSEVVLRAWAIWYHRNVERLDLFKSGVGDDWGWSAANDVANSNHLSGTALDFNAVQYPWGQRTMPTSRKQKIREGLNLFENNIFWGADWSRADEMHYQLNGGTASGDGASAKLVAFAQRLEGGYLGLLAGTAVPPIIPKPVARPTLRRGNTGGDVTYLQGLLNRMFASYSKLVVDGDFGPATESVVREVQRRSGLAVDGIVGSDTWRAMGVK
;
A
#
# COMPACT_ATOMS: atom_id res chain seq x y z
N MET A 1 28.09 -7.48 -3.06
CA MET A 1 27.86 -6.07 -3.43
C MET A 1 27.50 -6.02 -4.91
N SER A 2 26.21 -6.05 -5.22
CA SER A 2 25.68 -5.48 -6.46
C SER A 2 24.81 -4.33 -5.99
N GLY A 3 25.35 -3.12 -6.04
CA GLY A 3 24.55 -1.92 -5.74
C GLY A 3 23.57 -1.76 -6.89
N ASP A 4 22.31 -2.15 -6.68
CA ASP A 4 21.25 -1.84 -7.63
C ASP A 4 21.21 -0.32 -7.79
N VAL A 5 21.64 0.14 -8.96
CA VAL A 5 21.65 1.56 -9.30
C VAL A 5 20.19 1.99 -9.42
N MET A 6 19.70 2.83 -8.51
CA MET A 6 18.35 3.41 -8.63
C MET A 6 18.18 4.01 -10.03
N THR A 7 17.19 3.54 -10.79
CA THR A 7 16.95 4.05 -12.13
C THR A 7 15.91 5.18 -12.13
N PHE A 8 16.20 6.23 -12.89
CA PHE A 8 15.39 7.45 -12.95
C PHE A 8 14.58 7.54 -14.24
N ARG A 9 13.52 8.33 -14.22
CA ARG A 9 12.63 8.53 -15.37
C ARG A 9 12.16 9.96 -15.50
N THR A 10 11.76 10.37 -16.70
CA THR A 10 11.05 11.63 -16.92
C THR A 10 9.59 11.29 -17.20
N VAL A 11 8.66 11.92 -16.48
CA VAL A 11 7.22 11.65 -16.63
C VAL A 11 6.52 12.98 -16.89
N TYR A 12 5.71 13.03 -17.96
CA TYR A 12 4.99 14.25 -18.36
C TYR A 12 5.91 15.49 -18.52
N GLY A 13 7.16 15.28 -18.96
CA GLY A 13 8.17 16.34 -19.09
C GLY A 13 8.90 16.71 -17.80
N ASN A 14 8.49 16.17 -16.65
CA ASN A 14 9.10 16.45 -15.35
C ASN A 14 10.19 15.42 -15.01
N THR A 15 11.35 15.90 -14.57
CA THR A 15 12.41 15.05 -13.99
C THR A 15 12.29 14.94 -12.47
N ARG A 16 11.56 15.86 -11.82
CA ARG A 16 11.37 15.92 -10.37
C ARG A 16 9.89 16.04 -10.03
N SER A 17 9.50 15.44 -8.91
CA SER A 17 8.18 15.66 -8.31
C SER A 17 8.14 17.00 -7.56
N GLU A 18 6.95 17.44 -7.16
CA GLU A 18 6.72 18.74 -6.52
C GLU A 18 7.50 18.94 -5.21
N ASN A 19 7.80 17.87 -4.46
CA ASN A 19 8.64 17.94 -3.26
C ASN A 19 10.16 17.92 -3.56
N GLY A 20 10.54 18.04 -4.83
CA GLY A 20 11.93 18.18 -5.29
C GLY A 20 12.68 16.87 -5.53
N TRP A 21 12.05 15.70 -5.28
CA TRP A 21 12.69 14.40 -5.48
C TRP A 21 12.76 14.00 -6.96
N ARG A 22 13.89 13.42 -7.37
CA ARG A 22 14.06 12.87 -8.72
C ARG A 22 13.04 11.75 -8.95
N MET A 23 12.27 11.80 -10.03
CA MET A 23 11.34 10.73 -10.40
C MET A 23 12.09 9.42 -10.65
N CYS A 24 11.58 8.32 -10.12
CA CYS A 24 12.23 7.02 -10.16
C CYS A 24 11.32 5.93 -10.77
N ASN A 25 11.95 4.90 -11.31
CA ASN A 25 11.26 3.71 -11.78
C ASN A 25 10.89 2.77 -10.61
N ARG A 26 10.10 1.75 -10.90
CA ARG A 26 9.61 0.79 -9.89
C ARG A 26 10.75 0.01 -9.22
N ASP A 27 11.80 -0.31 -9.95
CA ASP A 27 12.99 -1.03 -9.47
C ASP A 27 13.76 -0.27 -8.38
N ALA A 28 13.60 1.05 -8.30
CA ALA A 28 14.15 1.92 -7.26
C ALA A 28 13.25 2.01 -6.00
N CYS A 29 12.21 1.17 -5.92
CA CYS A 29 11.22 1.21 -4.86
C CYS A 29 11.05 -0.14 -4.17
N GLU A 30 10.68 -0.10 -2.90
CA GLU A 30 10.42 -1.24 -2.05
C GLU A 30 9.00 -1.21 -1.49
N ARG A 31 8.50 -2.38 -1.11
CA ARG A 31 7.22 -2.47 -0.40
C ARG A 31 7.49 -2.30 1.09
N ILE A 32 6.69 -1.45 1.75
CA ILE A 32 6.77 -1.32 3.20
C ILE A 32 5.99 -2.44 3.90
N TYR A 33 6.49 -2.86 5.05
CA TYR A 33 5.83 -3.79 5.95
C TYR A 33 5.34 -3.07 7.20
N ILE A 34 4.09 -3.31 7.60
CA ILE A 34 3.46 -2.72 8.79
C ILE A 34 3.14 -3.85 9.77
N PRO A 35 3.86 -3.99 10.90
CA PRO A 35 3.54 -5.01 11.89
C PRO A 35 2.14 -4.83 12.45
N GLY A 36 1.40 -5.93 12.52
CA GLY A 36 0.02 -5.94 13.00
C GLY A 36 -1.02 -5.63 11.93
N ALA A 37 -0.60 -5.32 10.70
CA ALA A 37 -1.48 -5.25 9.55
C ALA A 37 -1.60 -6.61 8.86
N ASP A 38 -2.79 -6.97 8.40
CA ASP A 38 -3.00 -8.17 7.58
C ASP A 38 -2.28 -8.01 6.22
N ASN A 39 -1.13 -8.66 6.10
CA ASN A 39 -0.13 -8.59 5.01
C ASN A 39 -0.64 -8.87 3.59
N GLN A 40 -1.89 -9.23 3.46
CA GLN A 40 -2.53 -9.66 2.23
C GLN A 40 -2.96 -8.49 1.34
N PHE A 41 -2.98 -7.25 1.87
CA PHE A 41 -3.66 -6.10 1.25
C PHE A 41 -2.82 -4.83 1.08
N LEU A 42 -1.68 -4.70 1.76
CA LEU A 42 -0.74 -3.55 1.65
C LEU A 42 0.07 -3.54 0.35
N ALA A 43 -0.44 -4.18 -0.71
CA ALA A 43 0.33 -4.47 -1.90
C ALA A 43 0.72 -3.25 -2.73
N ALA A 44 0.01 -2.14 -2.52
CA ALA A 44 0.20 -0.89 -3.24
C ALA A 44 1.01 0.16 -2.45
N MET A 45 1.38 -0.12 -1.18
CA MET A 45 2.27 0.76 -0.39
C MET A 45 3.73 0.51 -0.75
N ILE A 46 4.07 0.93 -1.97
CA ILE A 46 5.42 0.90 -2.51
C ILE A 46 6.01 2.29 -2.37
N VAL A 47 7.22 2.40 -1.87
CA VAL A 47 7.91 3.68 -1.70
C VAL A 47 9.34 3.56 -2.17
N ARG A 48 9.95 4.69 -2.49
CA ARG A 48 11.34 4.77 -2.88
C ARG A 48 12.25 4.20 -1.77
N SER A 49 13.21 3.38 -2.17
CA SER A 49 14.21 2.78 -1.28
C SER A 49 15.07 3.82 -0.54
N GLY A 50 15.79 3.36 0.49
CA GLY A 50 16.70 4.20 1.29
C GLY A 50 15.97 5.03 2.38
N PRO A 51 16.48 6.22 2.75
CA PRO A 51 15.89 7.02 3.83
C PRO A 51 14.39 7.37 3.64
N SER A 52 13.94 7.44 2.38
CA SER A 52 12.52 7.63 2.07
C SER A 52 11.67 6.46 2.57
N GLU A 53 12.11 5.23 2.33
CA GLU A 53 11.46 4.00 2.80
C GLU A 53 11.34 4.00 4.32
N VAL A 54 12.46 4.23 5.01
CA VAL A 54 12.53 4.20 6.47
C VAL A 54 11.52 5.16 7.09
N VAL A 55 11.48 6.40 6.60
CA VAL A 55 10.64 7.46 7.16
C VAL A 55 9.16 7.25 6.81
N LEU A 56 8.84 6.88 5.57
CA LEU A 56 7.46 6.64 5.15
C LEU A 56 6.88 5.34 5.76
N ARG A 57 7.69 4.29 5.93
CA ARG A 57 7.29 3.09 6.67
C ARG A 57 7.03 3.41 8.14
N ALA A 58 7.93 4.14 8.79
CA ALA A 58 7.71 4.58 10.16
C ALA A 58 6.42 5.40 10.29
N TRP A 59 6.15 6.30 9.34
CA TRP A 59 4.91 7.07 9.30
C TRP A 59 3.68 6.17 9.18
N ALA A 60 3.69 5.21 8.26
CA ALA A 60 2.58 4.28 8.08
C ALA A 60 2.34 3.40 9.32
N ILE A 61 3.40 2.93 9.98
CA ILE A 61 3.31 2.17 11.24
C ILE A 61 2.70 3.04 12.34
N TRP A 62 3.18 4.28 12.49
CA TRP A 62 2.67 5.20 13.49
C TRP A 62 1.19 5.51 13.24
N TYR A 63 0.82 5.80 11.99
CA TYR A 63 -0.56 6.05 11.59
C TYR A 63 -1.46 4.85 11.91
N HIS A 64 -1.05 3.65 11.48
CA HIS A 64 -1.82 2.41 11.69
C HIS A 64 -2.12 2.17 13.18
N ARG A 65 -1.13 2.39 14.06
CA ARG A 65 -1.26 2.15 15.50
C ARG A 65 -2.09 3.21 16.22
N ASN A 66 -2.05 4.46 15.76
CA ASN A 66 -2.55 5.59 16.53
C ASN A 66 -3.81 6.21 15.93
N VAL A 67 -3.90 6.35 14.61
CA VAL A 67 -4.97 7.08 13.92
C VAL A 67 -6.09 6.16 13.50
N GLU A 68 -5.80 5.27 12.56
CA GLU A 68 -6.72 4.30 11.98
C GLU A 68 -5.93 3.17 11.34
N ARG A 69 -6.41 1.94 11.51
CA ARG A 69 -5.84 0.75 10.89
C ARG A 69 -5.88 0.87 9.35
N LEU A 70 -4.74 0.59 8.73
CA LEU A 70 -4.53 0.55 7.26
C LEU A 70 -4.83 -0.83 6.63
N ASP A 71 -5.52 -1.71 7.36
CA ASP A 71 -5.88 -3.05 6.89
C ASP A 71 -7.37 -3.36 7.12
N LEU A 72 -8.15 -2.34 7.46
CA LEU A 72 -9.60 -2.46 7.57
C LEU A 72 -10.23 -2.25 6.20
N PHE A 73 -10.43 -3.36 5.51
CA PHE A 73 -11.04 -3.43 4.20
C PHE A 73 -12.48 -2.91 4.20
N LYS A 74 -12.70 -1.66 3.78
CA LYS A 74 -14.06 -1.09 3.68
C LYS A 74 -14.66 -1.13 2.25
N SER A 75 -13.91 -1.55 1.22
CA SER A 75 -14.34 -1.29 -0.18
C SER A 75 -14.13 -2.36 -1.26
N GLY A 76 -13.52 -3.53 -1.01
CA GLY A 76 -13.31 -4.51 -2.11
C GLY A 76 -12.04 -4.29 -2.95
N VAL A 77 -11.43 -3.10 -2.84
CA VAL A 77 -10.30 -2.63 -3.65
C VAL A 77 -9.21 -2.15 -2.68
N GLY A 78 -7.93 -2.42 -2.96
CA GLY A 78 -6.86 -1.88 -2.11
C GLY A 78 -6.92 -0.36 -2.12
N ASP A 79 -7.01 0.26 -0.94
CA ASP A 79 -7.25 1.68 -0.73
C ASP A 79 -6.06 2.42 -0.10
N ASP A 80 -4.94 1.73 0.10
CA ASP A 80 -3.66 2.35 0.46
C ASP A 80 -2.69 2.32 -0.72
N TRP A 81 -2.25 3.50 -1.18
CA TRP A 81 -1.46 3.64 -2.40
C TRP A 81 -0.09 4.25 -2.13
N GLY A 82 0.84 4.03 -3.05
CA GLY A 82 2.21 4.53 -2.99
C GLY A 82 2.71 4.86 -4.40
N TRP A 83 3.93 4.47 -4.73
CA TRP A 83 4.54 4.69 -6.03
C TRP A 83 3.61 4.27 -7.18
N SER A 84 3.52 5.11 -8.21
CA SER A 84 2.72 4.84 -9.40
C SER A 84 3.48 5.15 -10.69
N ALA A 85 3.22 4.36 -11.74
CA ALA A 85 3.82 4.57 -13.05
C ALA A 85 3.27 5.81 -13.77
N ALA A 86 2.00 6.16 -13.50
CA ALA A 86 1.26 7.28 -14.06
C ALA A 86 0.40 7.89 -12.94
N ASN A 87 0.03 9.17 -13.09
CA ASN A 87 -0.77 9.88 -12.09
C ASN A 87 -1.57 11.01 -12.76
N ASP A 88 -2.72 11.36 -12.16
CA ASP A 88 -3.55 12.48 -12.63
C ASP A 88 -2.88 13.84 -12.39
N VAL A 89 -1.93 13.91 -11.46
CA VAL A 89 -1.10 15.09 -11.19
C VAL A 89 0.30 14.88 -11.79
N ALA A 90 0.65 15.68 -12.78
CA ALA A 90 1.84 15.48 -13.63
C ALA A 90 3.19 15.52 -12.87
N ASN A 91 3.25 16.22 -11.74
CA ASN A 91 4.43 16.33 -10.88
C ASN A 91 4.21 15.68 -9.50
N SER A 92 3.26 14.75 -9.38
CA SER A 92 2.93 14.04 -8.14
C SER A 92 4.14 13.37 -7.48
N ASN A 93 4.15 13.35 -6.15
CA ASN A 93 5.16 12.65 -5.36
C ASN A 93 4.99 11.13 -5.37
N HIS A 94 3.85 10.60 -5.82
CA HIS A 94 3.72 9.17 -6.12
C HIS A 94 4.64 8.75 -7.28
N LEU A 95 4.93 9.65 -8.24
CA LEU A 95 5.80 9.34 -9.38
C LEU A 95 7.28 9.19 -8.99
N SER A 96 7.68 9.74 -7.84
CA SER A 96 9.02 9.63 -7.27
C SER A 96 9.11 8.64 -6.10
N GLY A 97 7.98 8.00 -5.74
CA GLY A 97 7.90 7.03 -4.64
C GLY A 97 8.00 7.68 -3.26
N THR A 98 7.69 8.97 -3.13
CA THR A 98 7.85 9.73 -1.89
C THR A 98 6.53 10.17 -1.27
N ALA A 99 5.44 9.52 -1.67
CA ALA A 99 4.10 9.73 -1.15
C ALA A 99 3.35 8.40 -0.92
N LEU A 100 2.36 8.49 -0.04
CA LEU A 100 1.43 7.44 0.32
C LEU A 100 0.03 8.02 0.45
N ASP A 101 -0.97 7.30 -0.02
CA ASP A 101 -2.37 7.56 0.31
C ASP A 101 -2.86 6.49 1.27
N PHE A 102 -3.54 6.89 2.35
CA PHE A 102 -4.06 6.00 3.37
C PHE A 102 -5.59 5.99 3.34
N ASN A 103 -6.19 4.80 3.36
CA ASN A 103 -7.65 4.61 3.39
C ASN A 103 -8.38 5.48 2.33
N ALA A 104 -7.81 5.57 1.12
CA ALA A 104 -8.14 6.59 0.13
C ALA A 104 -9.61 6.60 -0.30
N VAL A 105 -10.26 5.42 -0.33
CA VAL A 105 -11.68 5.29 -0.65
C VAL A 105 -12.57 5.95 0.43
N GLN A 106 -12.08 6.11 1.65
CA GLN A 106 -12.80 6.71 2.78
C GLN A 106 -12.63 8.23 2.84
N TYR A 107 -11.56 8.76 2.24
CA TYR A 107 -11.20 10.17 2.29
C TYR A 107 -10.99 10.74 0.87
N PRO A 108 -12.07 10.87 0.07
CA PRO A 108 -11.94 11.22 -1.35
C PRO A 108 -11.28 12.58 -1.57
N TRP A 109 -10.45 12.65 -2.61
CA TRP A 109 -9.71 13.86 -2.96
C TRP A 109 -10.60 15.09 -3.16
N GLY A 110 -10.29 16.18 -2.47
CA GLY A 110 -11.05 17.43 -2.46
C GLY A 110 -12.16 17.51 -1.43
N GLN A 111 -12.39 16.45 -0.64
CA GLN A 111 -13.37 16.44 0.44
C GLN A 111 -12.70 16.51 1.82
N ARG A 112 -13.45 16.98 2.81
CA ARG A 112 -13.04 17.03 4.23
C ARG A 112 -13.95 16.15 5.07
N THR A 113 -13.79 14.84 4.94
CA THR A 113 -14.63 13.83 5.60
C THR A 113 -13.99 13.24 6.86
N MET A 114 -12.69 13.43 7.06
CA MET A 114 -11.95 12.85 8.19
C MET A 114 -12.42 13.42 9.53
N PRO A 115 -12.81 12.55 10.49
CA PRO A 115 -13.23 12.99 11.82
C PRO A 115 -12.16 13.80 12.55
N THR A 116 -12.58 14.85 13.26
CA THR A 116 -11.69 15.76 14.00
C THR A 116 -10.73 15.04 14.93
N SER A 117 -11.17 13.97 15.59
CA SER A 117 -10.31 13.16 16.48
C SER A 117 -9.15 12.49 15.76
N ARG A 118 -9.34 12.02 14.52
CA ARG A 118 -8.25 11.47 13.69
C ARG A 118 -7.29 12.58 13.27
N LYS A 119 -7.84 13.73 12.86
CA LYS A 119 -7.04 14.91 12.47
C LYS A 119 -6.14 15.39 13.61
N GLN A 120 -6.65 15.43 14.84
CA GLN A 120 -5.85 15.79 16.02
C GLN A 120 -4.66 14.85 16.22
N LYS A 121 -4.89 13.53 16.17
CA LYS A 121 -3.81 12.56 16.24
C LYS A 121 -2.80 12.74 15.11
N ILE A 122 -3.24 12.94 13.87
CA ILE A 122 -2.34 13.21 12.75
C ILE A 122 -1.44 14.41 13.04
N ARG A 123 -1.97 15.51 13.60
CA ARG A 123 -1.15 16.67 14.00
C ARG A 123 -0.10 16.32 15.05
N GLU A 124 -0.45 15.50 16.05
CA GLU A 124 0.52 15.00 17.04
C GLU A 124 1.63 14.19 16.35
N GLY A 125 1.26 13.29 15.43
CA GLY A 125 2.21 12.52 14.64
C GLY A 125 3.13 13.39 13.79
N LEU A 126 2.59 14.38 13.08
CA LEU A 126 3.40 15.30 12.25
C LEU A 126 4.45 16.04 13.09
N ASN A 127 4.12 16.42 14.33
CA ASN A 127 5.06 17.03 15.26
C ASN A 127 6.19 16.07 15.65
N LEU A 128 5.86 14.79 15.94
CA LEU A 128 6.85 13.75 16.24
C LEU A 128 7.79 13.46 15.06
N PHE A 129 7.33 13.71 13.83
CA PHE A 129 8.11 13.51 12.60
C PHE A 129 8.94 14.73 12.17
N GLU A 130 9.00 15.77 13.00
CA GLU A 130 9.95 16.89 12.87
C GLU A 130 9.92 17.57 11.47
N ASN A 131 8.72 17.78 10.95
CA ASN A 131 8.47 18.34 9.61
C ASN A 131 9.07 17.51 8.45
N ASN A 132 9.31 16.21 8.63
CA ASN A 132 9.71 15.32 7.52
C ASN A 132 8.51 14.78 6.73
N ILE A 133 7.31 14.79 7.31
CA ILE A 133 6.06 14.42 6.65
C ILE A 133 5.22 15.68 6.42
N PHE A 134 4.58 15.75 5.25
CA PHE A 134 3.54 16.70 4.91
C PHE A 134 2.21 15.97 4.74
N TRP A 135 1.12 16.62 5.12
CA TRP A 135 -0.24 16.07 5.00
C TRP A 135 -1.07 16.90 4.02
N GLY A 136 -1.60 16.24 2.98
CA GLY A 136 -2.34 16.86 1.89
C GLY A 136 -3.60 17.62 2.32
N ALA A 137 -4.12 17.40 3.53
CA ALA A 137 -5.24 18.17 4.07
C ALA A 137 -4.93 19.66 4.25
N ASP A 138 -3.65 20.05 4.23
CA ASP A 138 -3.16 21.43 4.32
C ASP A 138 -3.16 22.17 2.99
N TRP A 139 -3.36 21.47 1.87
CA TRP A 139 -3.57 22.13 0.58
C TRP A 139 -4.90 22.88 0.53
N SER A 140 -4.97 23.88 -0.36
CA SER A 140 -6.20 24.64 -0.63
C SER A 140 -7.34 23.72 -1.09
N ARG A 141 -7.03 22.78 -1.99
CA ARG A 141 -7.86 21.61 -2.26
C ARG A 141 -7.40 20.48 -1.34
N ALA A 142 -8.17 20.24 -0.29
CA ALA A 142 -7.81 19.28 0.74
C ALA A 142 -7.65 17.86 0.17
N ASP A 143 -6.63 17.17 0.65
CA ASP A 143 -6.38 15.77 0.34
C ASP A 143 -6.08 14.99 1.64
N GLU A 144 -7.14 14.55 2.34
CA GLU A 144 -7.01 13.99 3.68
C GLU A 144 -6.37 12.60 3.71
N MET A 145 -6.43 11.83 2.61
CA MET A 145 -5.74 10.54 2.47
C MET A 145 -4.24 10.69 2.23
N HIS A 146 -3.79 11.83 1.70
CA HIS A 146 -2.47 11.97 1.11
C HIS A 146 -1.39 12.40 2.10
N TYR A 147 -0.28 11.67 2.10
CA TYR A 147 0.92 11.97 2.88
C TYR A 147 2.15 11.88 2.01
N GLN A 148 3.13 12.75 2.25
CA GLN A 148 4.37 12.75 1.48
C GLN A 148 5.56 13.19 2.32
N LEU A 149 6.77 12.92 1.81
CA LEU A 149 7.95 13.59 2.33
C LEU A 149 7.86 15.10 2.07
N ASN A 150 8.14 15.89 3.10
CA ASN A 150 8.02 17.34 3.06
C ASN A 150 9.15 18.00 2.23
N GLY A 151 8.99 19.29 1.91
CA GLY A 151 10.06 20.10 1.30
C GLY A 151 11.35 20.08 2.13
N GLY A 152 12.50 20.13 1.45
CA GLY A 152 13.82 20.06 2.10
C GLY A 152 14.27 18.64 2.48
N THR A 153 13.48 17.60 2.19
CA THR A 153 13.88 16.19 2.36
C THR A 153 14.65 15.63 1.17
N ALA A 154 14.64 16.32 0.01
CA ALA A 154 15.41 15.97 -1.17
C ALA A 154 16.75 16.72 -1.21
N SER A 155 17.80 16.09 -1.74
CA SER A 155 19.06 16.73 -2.15
C SER A 155 19.67 15.98 -3.32
N GLY A 156 20.03 16.70 -4.40
CA GLY A 156 20.47 16.06 -5.64
C GLY A 156 19.42 15.05 -6.12
N ASP A 157 19.84 13.82 -6.39
CA ASP A 157 18.93 12.75 -6.81
C ASP A 157 18.41 11.87 -5.68
N GLY A 158 18.67 12.21 -4.41
CA GLY A 158 18.31 11.40 -3.25
C GLY A 158 17.89 12.21 -2.02
N ALA A 159 18.11 11.61 -0.86
CA ALA A 159 17.73 12.16 0.44
C ALA A 159 18.66 13.31 0.86
N SER A 160 18.11 14.34 1.49
CA SER A 160 18.89 15.36 2.18
C SER A 160 19.53 14.81 3.46
N ALA A 161 20.58 15.48 3.93
CA ALA A 161 21.21 15.14 5.21
C ALA A 161 20.22 15.15 6.39
N LYS A 162 19.23 16.05 6.35
CA LYS A 162 18.12 16.10 7.33
C LYS A 162 17.36 14.77 7.36
N LEU A 163 16.91 14.30 6.19
CA LEU A 163 16.12 13.07 6.12
C LEU A 163 16.95 11.84 6.50
N VAL A 164 18.22 11.79 6.05
CA VAL A 164 19.16 10.72 6.43
C VAL A 164 19.32 10.64 7.95
N ALA A 165 19.57 11.78 8.62
CA ALA A 165 19.72 11.82 10.07
C ALA A 165 18.44 11.39 10.81
N PHE A 166 17.27 11.78 10.31
CA PHE A 166 15.99 11.36 10.90
C PHE A 166 15.73 9.86 10.71
N ALA A 167 16.01 9.32 9.52
CA ALA A 167 15.93 7.88 9.24
C ALA A 167 16.84 7.07 10.19
N GLN A 168 18.09 7.48 10.35
CA GLN A 168 19.04 6.83 11.27
C GLN A 168 18.55 6.84 12.73
N ARG A 169 17.90 7.91 13.17
CA ARG A 169 17.28 7.96 14.51
C ARG A 169 16.15 6.95 14.66
N LEU A 170 15.27 6.84 13.66
CA LEU A 170 14.17 5.86 13.66
C LEU A 170 14.71 4.42 13.71
N GLU A 171 15.74 4.13 12.91
CA GLU A 171 16.45 2.84 12.93
C GLU A 171 17.14 2.58 14.28
N GLY A 172 17.68 3.64 14.89
CA GLY A 172 18.22 3.63 16.26
C GLY A 172 17.17 3.52 17.38
N GLY A 173 15.89 3.32 17.03
CA GLY A 173 14.81 3.09 18.00
C GLY A 173 14.03 4.33 18.41
N TYR A 174 14.27 5.50 17.79
CA TYR A 174 13.42 6.67 18.00
C TYR A 174 11.95 6.31 17.70
N LEU A 175 11.05 6.64 18.64
CA LEU A 175 9.62 6.28 18.65
C LEU A 175 9.28 4.78 18.72
N GLY A 176 10.28 3.88 18.74
CA GLY A 176 10.06 2.43 18.83
C GLY A 176 9.25 1.83 17.67
N LEU A 177 9.19 2.52 16.52
CA LEU A 177 8.33 2.14 15.40
C LEU A 177 8.91 0.99 14.58
N LEU A 178 10.24 0.97 14.43
CA LEU A 178 10.97 0.00 13.61
C LEU A 178 11.51 -1.21 14.41
N ALA A 179 11.23 -1.26 15.72
CA ALA A 179 11.56 -2.43 16.53
C ALA A 179 10.73 -3.64 16.08
N GLY A 180 11.38 -4.77 15.79
CA GLY A 180 10.71 -5.97 15.26
C GLY A 180 10.26 -5.83 13.79
N THR A 181 10.67 -4.77 13.08
CA THR A 181 10.43 -4.58 11.64
C THR A 181 11.63 -4.97 10.78
N ALA A 182 12.64 -5.63 11.36
CA ALA A 182 13.53 -6.44 10.56
C ALA A 182 12.62 -7.36 9.76
N VAL A 183 12.66 -7.27 8.43
CA VAL A 183 12.04 -8.28 7.59
C VAL A 183 12.67 -9.58 8.11
N PRO A 184 11.91 -10.48 8.78
CA PRO A 184 12.49 -11.77 9.12
C PRO A 184 13.11 -12.29 7.82
N PRO A 185 14.30 -12.94 7.85
CA PRO A 185 14.85 -13.51 6.62
C PRO A 185 13.69 -14.17 5.90
N ILE A 186 13.53 -13.87 4.61
CA ILE A 186 12.49 -14.45 3.77
C ILE A 186 12.82 -15.95 3.69
N ILE A 187 12.58 -16.67 4.78
CA ILE A 187 12.04 -17.99 4.75
C ILE A 187 10.64 -17.68 4.25
N PRO A 188 10.33 -17.95 2.97
CA PRO A 188 8.93 -17.91 2.56
C PRO A 188 8.25 -18.93 3.47
N LYS A 189 7.60 -18.47 4.53
CA LYS A 189 6.48 -19.19 5.09
C LYS A 189 5.41 -18.93 4.03
N PRO A 190 5.05 -19.91 3.18
CA PRO A 190 3.90 -19.73 2.33
C PRO A 190 2.76 -19.53 3.33
N VAL A 191 2.21 -18.32 3.42
CA VAL A 191 0.84 -18.20 3.93
C VAL A 191 0.01 -18.74 2.79
N ALA A 192 0.00 -20.07 2.65
CA ALA A 192 -0.86 -20.75 1.72
C ALA A 192 -2.26 -20.26 2.08
N ARG A 193 -2.85 -19.47 1.18
CA ARG A 193 -4.24 -19.08 1.30
C ARG A 193 -5.06 -20.33 1.61
N PRO A 194 -6.04 -20.26 2.53
CA PRO A 194 -6.78 -21.44 2.91
C PRO A 194 -7.43 -22.05 1.68
N THR A 195 -7.57 -23.37 1.72
CA THR A 195 -8.36 -24.06 0.70
C THR A 195 -9.83 -23.73 0.91
N LEU A 196 -10.40 -22.91 0.03
CA LEU A 196 -11.81 -22.54 0.12
C LEU A 196 -12.66 -23.44 -0.78
N ARG A 197 -13.84 -23.81 -0.28
CA ARG A 197 -14.83 -24.61 -1.00
C ARG A 197 -16.24 -24.24 -0.53
N ARG A 198 -17.26 -24.74 -1.24
CA ARG A 198 -18.67 -24.54 -0.87
C ARG A 198 -18.91 -24.79 0.63
N GLY A 199 -19.63 -23.88 1.27
CA GLY A 199 -19.97 -23.94 2.70
C GLY A 199 -18.93 -23.31 3.62
N ASN A 200 -17.76 -22.90 3.11
CA ASN A 200 -16.87 -22.01 3.87
C ASN A 200 -17.48 -20.61 3.96
N THR A 201 -17.21 -19.92 5.06
CA THR A 201 -17.69 -18.56 5.31
C THR A 201 -16.57 -17.69 5.91
N GLY A 202 -16.75 -16.37 5.91
CA GLY A 202 -15.86 -15.42 6.57
C GLY A 202 -14.91 -14.66 5.63
N GLY A 203 -13.92 -13.97 6.22
CA GLY A 203 -13.12 -12.96 5.52
C GLY A 203 -12.35 -13.46 4.30
N ASP A 204 -11.87 -14.70 4.30
CA ASP A 204 -11.18 -15.28 3.13
C ASP A 204 -12.12 -15.49 1.94
N VAL A 205 -13.40 -15.76 2.21
CA VAL A 205 -14.43 -15.88 1.17
C VAL A 205 -14.83 -14.50 0.64
N THR A 206 -15.00 -13.52 1.52
CA THR A 206 -15.20 -12.12 1.14
C THR A 206 -14.06 -11.65 0.22
N TYR A 207 -12.82 -11.99 0.56
CA TYR A 207 -11.65 -11.71 -0.26
C TYR A 207 -11.73 -12.36 -1.64
N LEU A 208 -12.02 -13.67 -1.67
CA LEU A 208 -12.18 -14.41 -2.92
C LEU A 208 -13.24 -13.77 -3.80
N GLN A 209 -14.43 -13.49 -3.28
CA GLN A 209 -15.54 -12.91 -4.04
C GLN A 209 -15.19 -11.53 -4.61
N GLY A 210 -14.56 -10.66 -3.81
CA GLY A 210 -14.08 -9.35 -4.25
C GLY A 210 -13.00 -9.47 -5.34
N LEU A 211 -12.04 -10.38 -5.16
CA LEU A 211 -10.99 -10.66 -6.13
C LEU A 211 -11.57 -11.16 -7.45
N LEU A 212 -12.52 -12.10 -7.40
CA LEU A 212 -13.18 -12.67 -8.57
C LEU A 212 -13.94 -11.59 -9.35
N ASN A 213 -14.72 -10.75 -8.67
CA ASN A 213 -15.44 -9.64 -9.29
C ASN A 213 -14.51 -8.63 -9.95
N ARG A 214 -13.36 -8.33 -9.33
CA ARG A 214 -12.37 -7.40 -9.87
C ARG A 214 -11.65 -7.95 -11.08
N MET A 215 -11.13 -9.17 -11.00
CA MET A 215 -10.30 -9.76 -12.06
C MET A 215 -11.12 -10.28 -13.24
N PHE A 216 -12.35 -10.71 -12.98
CA PHE A 216 -13.18 -11.41 -13.94
C PHE A 216 -14.53 -10.71 -14.13
N ALA A 217 -14.52 -9.37 -14.12
CA ALA A 217 -15.71 -8.53 -14.20
C ALA A 217 -16.64 -8.83 -15.40
N SER A 218 -16.12 -9.49 -16.45
CA SER A 218 -16.90 -9.92 -17.61
C SER A 218 -17.87 -11.07 -17.31
N TYR A 219 -17.62 -11.89 -16.29
CA TYR A 219 -18.46 -13.04 -15.93
C TYR A 219 -18.67 -13.27 -14.42
N SER A 220 -17.96 -12.55 -13.55
CA SER A 220 -18.18 -12.57 -12.10
C SER A 220 -19.02 -11.36 -11.68
N LYS A 221 -20.21 -11.64 -11.13
CA LYS A 221 -21.16 -10.67 -10.56
C LYS A 221 -21.63 -11.13 -9.18
N LEU A 222 -20.70 -11.58 -8.35
CA LEU A 222 -20.99 -12.13 -7.04
C LEU A 222 -21.40 -11.03 -6.06
N VAL A 223 -22.33 -11.35 -5.16
CA VAL A 223 -22.47 -10.61 -3.92
C VAL A 223 -21.25 -10.92 -3.05
N VAL A 224 -20.67 -9.91 -2.42
CA VAL A 224 -19.53 -10.07 -1.51
C VAL A 224 -20.09 -10.19 -0.09
N ASP A 225 -20.66 -11.35 0.22
CA ASP A 225 -21.33 -11.65 1.49
C ASP A 225 -20.45 -12.46 2.45
N GLY A 226 -19.32 -12.98 1.98
CA GLY A 226 -18.46 -13.86 2.75
C GLY A 226 -18.97 -15.30 2.84
N ASP A 227 -19.98 -15.69 2.06
CA ASP A 227 -20.50 -17.06 2.00
C ASP A 227 -20.11 -17.76 0.71
N PHE A 228 -19.40 -18.88 0.81
CA PHE A 228 -18.99 -19.64 -0.37
C PHE A 228 -20.17 -20.50 -0.83
N GLY A 229 -21.12 -19.85 -1.49
CA GLY A 229 -22.32 -20.47 -2.02
C GLY A 229 -22.14 -21.02 -3.44
N PRO A 230 -23.22 -21.55 -4.03
CA PRO A 230 -23.21 -22.08 -5.41
C PRO A 230 -22.75 -21.06 -6.46
N ALA A 231 -23.06 -19.78 -6.25
CA ALA A 231 -22.64 -18.71 -7.15
C ALA A 231 -21.11 -18.53 -7.15
N THR A 232 -20.50 -18.46 -5.97
CA THR A 232 -19.04 -18.36 -5.82
C THR A 232 -18.34 -19.57 -6.44
N GLU A 233 -18.85 -20.78 -6.18
CA GLU A 233 -18.29 -22.00 -6.79
C GLU A 233 -18.36 -21.98 -8.32
N SER A 234 -19.47 -21.52 -8.90
CA SER A 234 -19.64 -21.42 -10.35
C SER A 234 -18.55 -20.55 -10.98
N VAL A 235 -18.26 -19.40 -10.38
CA VAL A 235 -17.20 -18.49 -10.85
C VAL A 235 -15.81 -19.10 -10.65
N VAL A 236 -15.56 -19.79 -9.53
CA VAL A 236 -14.29 -20.49 -9.31
C VAL A 236 -14.05 -21.56 -10.37
N ARG A 237 -15.06 -22.36 -10.69
CA ARG A 237 -14.99 -23.38 -11.75
C ARG A 237 -14.69 -22.73 -13.11
N GLU A 238 -15.27 -21.58 -13.38
CA GLU A 238 -15.02 -20.82 -14.59
C GLU A 238 -13.57 -20.30 -14.68
N VAL A 239 -13.01 -19.82 -13.56
CA VAL A 239 -11.59 -19.47 -13.47
C VAL A 239 -10.71 -20.69 -13.74
N GLN A 240 -10.95 -21.80 -13.04
CA GLN A 240 -10.19 -23.03 -13.22
C GLN A 240 -10.19 -23.50 -14.68
N ARG A 241 -11.37 -23.49 -15.32
CA ARG A 241 -11.54 -23.87 -16.72
C ARG A 241 -10.74 -22.97 -17.67
N ARG A 242 -10.76 -21.65 -17.45
CA ARG A 242 -10.01 -20.68 -18.28
C ARG A 242 -8.51 -20.71 -18.02
N SER A 243 -8.09 -21.12 -16.84
CA SER A 243 -6.68 -21.26 -16.44
C SER A 243 -6.10 -22.64 -16.72
N GLY A 244 -6.85 -23.57 -17.33
CA GLY A 244 -6.39 -24.92 -17.64
C GLY A 244 -6.15 -25.79 -16.40
N LEU A 245 -6.84 -25.51 -15.30
CA LEU A 245 -6.77 -26.25 -14.04
C LEU A 245 -7.86 -27.34 -13.97
N ALA A 246 -7.71 -28.27 -13.02
CA ALA A 246 -8.80 -29.17 -12.66
C ALA A 246 -10.02 -28.35 -12.19
N VAL A 247 -11.19 -28.64 -12.78
CA VAL A 247 -12.43 -27.91 -12.52
C VAL A 247 -13.19 -28.59 -11.37
N ASP A 248 -12.68 -28.45 -10.16
CA ASP A 248 -13.23 -29.07 -8.95
C ASP A 248 -14.03 -28.10 -8.05
N GLY A 249 -14.01 -26.80 -8.36
CA GLY A 249 -14.68 -25.75 -7.58
C GLY A 249 -14.00 -25.41 -6.26
N ILE A 250 -12.80 -25.95 -6.02
CA ILE A 250 -12.02 -25.75 -4.80
C ILE A 250 -10.89 -24.74 -5.07
N VAL A 251 -10.82 -23.69 -4.27
CA VAL A 251 -9.75 -22.70 -4.37
C VAL A 251 -8.54 -23.18 -3.57
N GLY A 252 -7.76 -24.07 -4.19
CA GLY A 252 -6.45 -24.51 -3.70
C GLY A 252 -5.31 -23.58 -4.13
N SER A 253 -4.07 -23.95 -3.79
CA SER A 253 -2.87 -23.17 -4.11
C SER A 253 -2.71 -22.85 -5.60
N ASP A 254 -3.05 -23.79 -6.48
CA ASP A 254 -3.02 -23.58 -7.94
C ASP A 254 -4.05 -22.55 -8.41
N THR A 255 -5.27 -22.58 -7.84
CA THR A 255 -6.31 -21.61 -8.18
C THR A 255 -5.96 -20.22 -7.68
N TRP A 256 -5.39 -20.11 -6.47
CA TRP A 256 -4.86 -18.84 -5.95
C TRP A 256 -3.75 -18.26 -6.84
N ARG A 257 -2.80 -19.11 -7.23
CA ARG A 257 -1.70 -18.73 -8.12
C ARG A 257 -2.20 -18.29 -9.50
N ALA A 258 -3.22 -18.96 -10.06
CA ALA A 258 -3.83 -18.55 -11.32
C ALA A 258 -4.47 -17.15 -11.26
N MET A 259 -4.87 -16.71 -10.06
CA MET A 259 -5.37 -15.35 -9.80
C MET A 259 -4.25 -14.38 -9.35
N GLY A 260 -2.98 -14.77 -9.45
CA GLY A 260 -1.82 -13.94 -9.09
C GLY A 260 -1.61 -13.78 -7.58
N VAL A 261 -2.28 -14.60 -6.76
CA VAL A 261 -2.13 -14.61 -5.30
C VAL A 261 -1.04 -15.62 -4.93
N LYS A 262 0.03 -15.16 -4.26
CA LYS A 262 1.18 -15.97 -3.83
C LYS A 262 1.02 -16.44 -2.39
#